data_AF-W4LRC8-F1
#
_entry.id   AF-W4LRC8-F1
#
_cell.length_a   1.000
_cell.length_b   1.000
_cell.length_c   1.000
_cell.angle_alpha   90.00
_cell.angle_beta   90.00
_cell.angle_gamma   90.00
#
_symmetry.space_group_name_H-M   'P 1'
#
loop_
_entity.id
_entity.type
_entity.pdbx_description
1 polymer ?
#
loop_
_entity_poly.entity_id
_entity_poly.type
_entity_poly.pdbx_seq_one_letter_code
_entity_poly.pdbx_strand_id
1 'polypeptide(L)'
;TGMVTYRNPETGQLVKAQFTDSWMFEKQGLRLFMDGMGPGYAFEVNSLNASLQVFIGDAAAEAVGDAETALEKATASRGLLAVQYNEPDLYRYTDENQDMVQAFRTGNDGMLSWHYGLEITKLVMTAYMAAERRQTIDLTDPAVQQELQTYVPLIQQGRGAEVL
;
A
#
# COMPACT_ATOMS: atom_id res chain seq x y z
N THR A 1 8.60 1.88 7.30
CA THR A 1 7.99 0.61 7.75
C THR A 1 7.27 0.82 9.06
N GLY A 2 6.09 0.25 9.23
CA GLY A 2 5.30 0.28 10.45
C GLY A 2 4.75 -1.09 10.81
N MET A 3 4.22 -1.21 12.03
CA MET A 3 3.57 -2.43 12.52
C MET A 3 2.37 -2.05 13.38
N VAL A 4 1.24 -2.71 13.16
CA VAL A 4 0.03 -2.58 13.99
C VAL A 4 -0.28 -3.93 14.61
N THR A 5 -0.62 -3.94 15.89
CA THR A 5 -1.09 -5.13 16.59
C THR A 5 -2.59 -5.02 16.82
N TYR A 6 -3.34 -6.02 16.38
CA TYR A 6 -4.78 -6.14 16.55
C TYR A 6 -5.10 -7.28 17.51
N ARG A 7 -6.23 -7.18 18.19
CA ARG A 7 -6.85 -8.32 18.88
C ARG A 7 -7.95 -8.88 17.99
N ASN A 8 -7.83 -10.15 17.61
CA ASN A 8 -8.91 -10.85 16.91
C ASN A 8 -10.17 -10.84 17.80
N PRO A 9 -11.32 -10.35 17.29
CA PRO A 9 -12.52 -10.18 18.10
C PRO A 9 -13.16 -11.51 18.53
N GLU A 10 -12.94 -12.59 17.77
CA GLU A 10 -13.51 -13.92 18.03
C GLU A 10 -12.59 -14.77 18.91
N THR A 11 -11.29 -14.79 18.62
CA THR A 11 -10.33 -15.68 19.30
C THR A 11 -9.53 -15.00 20.40
N GLY A 12 -9.53 -13.67 20.44
CA GLY A 12 -8.71 -12.88 21.36
C GLY A 12 -7.20 -12.88 21.04
N GLN A 13 -6.78 -13.61 19.99
CA GLN A 13 -5.38 -13.70 19.57
C GLN A 13 -4.85 -12.33 19.14
N LEU A 14 -3.60 -12.03 19.51
CA LEU A 14 -2.91 -10.86 18.98
C LEU A 14 -2.35 -11.17 17.59
N VAL A 15 -2.78 -10.39 16.60
CA VAL A 15 -2.36 -10.47 15.20
C VAL A 15 -1.54 -9.24 14.87
N LYS A 16 -0.48 -9.40 14.09
CA LYS A 16 0.38 -8.28 13.67
C LYS A 16 0.27 -8.09 12.17
N ALA A 17 0.02 -6.85 11.76
CA ALA A 17 0.20 -6.43 10.37
C ALA A 17 1.46 -5.57 10.30
N GLN A 18 2.41 -5.96 9.48
CA GLN A 18 3.58 -5.16 9.15
C GLN A 18 3.39 -4.58 7.76
N PHE A 19 3.79 -3.33 7.57
CA PHE A 19 3.71 -2.67 6.27
C PHE A 19 4.97 -1.85 6.02
N THR A 20 5.36 -1.77 4.76
CA THR A 20 6.40 -0.87 4.29
C THR A 20 5.87 -0.14 3.08
N ASP A 21 5.98 1.18 3.09
CA ASP A 21 5.73 2.02 1.93
C ASP A 21 7.05 2.68 1.51
N SER A 22 7.30 2.73 0.21
CA SER A 22 8.47 3.37 -0.38
C SER A 22 8.13 3.93 -1.75
N TRP A 23 8.30 5.25 -1.87
CA TRP A 23 8.19 5.97 -3.14
C TRP A 23 9.50 5.96 -3.94
N MET A 24 10.57 5.42 -3.36
CA MET A 24 11.89 5.31 -3.96
C MET A 24 12.20 3.86 -4.34
N PHE A 25 11.22 3.18 -4.94
CA PHE A 25 11.40 1.79 -5.38
C PHE A 25 12.12 1.75 -6.73
N GLU A 26 13.36 1.25 -6.74
CA GLU A 26 14.26 1.27 -7.91
C GLU A 26 14.04 0.11 -8.90
N LYS A 27 13.01 -0.73 -8.72
CA LYS A 27 12.66 -1.79 -9.69
C LYS A 27 11.49 -1.38 -10.56
N GLN A 28 11.14 -2.25 -11.50
CA GLN A 28 10.10 -2.00 -12.48
C GLN A 28 8.71 -1.88 -11.85
N GLY A 29 8.03 -0.78 -12.17
CA GLY A 29 6.61 -0.58 -11.89
C GLY A 29 6.25 -0.45 -10.41
N LEU A 30 4.94 -0.33 -10.16
CA LEU A 30 4.38 -0.33 -8.82
C LEU A 30 4.29 -1.76 -8.30
N ARG A 31 4.95 -2.04 -7.18
CA ARG A 31 4.87 -3.34 -6.50
C ARG A 31 3.91 -3.27 -5.33
N LEU A 32 2.79 -3.97 -5.45
CA LEU A 32 1.98 -4.40 -4.32
C LEU A 32 2.44 -5.79 -3.93
N PHE A 33 2.93 -5.91 -2.70
CA PHE A 33 3.40 -7.15 -2.13
C PHE A 33 2.75 -7.39 -0.78
N MET A 34 2.14 -8.55 -0.62
CA MET A 34 1.50 -8.96 0.62
C MET A 34 1.84 -10.42 0.86
N ASP A 35 2.36 -10.72 2.03
CA ASP A 35 2.53 -12.07 2.52
C ASP A 35 1.75 -12.26 3.82
N GLY A 36 1.27 -13.47 4.03
CA GLY A 36 0.50 -13.81 5.22
C GLY A 36 0.81 -15.22 5.67
N MET A 37 0.85 -15.41 6.98
CA MET A 37 1.14 -16.69 7.62
C MET A 37 0.11 -16.96 8.71
N GLY A 38 -0.40 -18.18 8.75
CA GLY A 38 -1.29 -18.68 9.80
C GLY A 38 -0.91 -20.09 10.24
N PRO A 39 -1.63 -20.66 11.22
CA PRO A 39 -1.39 -22.02 11.68
C PRO A 39 -1.70 -23.04 10.56
N GLY A 40 -0.67 -23.41 9.79
CA GLY A 40 -0.77 -24.41 8.71
C GLY A 40 -0.92 -23.85 7.30
N TYR A 41 -0.78 -22.54 7.09
CA TYR A 41 -0.77 -21.95 5.74
C TYR A 41 0.13 -20.72 5.67
N ALA A 42 0.61 -20.45 4.46
CA ALA A 42 1.23 -19.20 4.08
C ALA A 42 0.77 -18.83 2.68
N PHE A 43 0.69 -17.54 2.39
CA PHE A 43 0.37 -17.04 1.05
C PHE A 43 1.23 -15.84 0.71
N GLU A 44 1.37 -15.59 -0.59
CA GLU A 44 2.05 -14.43 -1.15
C GLU A 44 1.21 -13.88 -2.31
N VAL A 45 1.09 -12.56 -2.37
CA VAL A 45 0.58 -11.80 -3.51
C VAL A 45 1.69 -10.87 -3.96
N ASN A 46 1.98 -10.88 -5.27
CA ASN A 46 3.00 -10.04 -5.85
C ASN A 46 2.53 -9.52 -7.22
N SER A 47 2.21 -8.23 -7.30
CA SER A 47 1.70 -7.60 -8.53
C SER A 47 2.71 -7.55 -9.68
N LEU A 48 3.99 -7.82 -9.43
CA LEU A 48 5.01 -7.90 -10.48
C LEU A 48 5.25 -9.33 -10.96
N ASN A 49 4.58 -10.33 -10.36
CA ASN A 49 4.59 -11.70 -10.87
C ASN A 49 3.54 -11.84 -11.99
N ALA A 50 3.89 -11.40 -13.19
CA ALA A 50 3.01 -11.47 -14.37
C ALA A 50 3.16 -12.80 -15.12
N SER A 51 2.05 -13.30 -15.65
CA SER A 51 2.03 -14.47 -16.53
C SER A 51 2.68 -14.20 -17.89
N LEU A 52 2.66 -12.94 -18.33
CA LEU A 52 3.34 -12.46 -19.54
C LEU A 52 4.48 -11.54 -19.16
N GLN A 53 5.65 -11.80 -19.73
CA GLN A 53 6.83 -10.96 -19.61
C GLN A 53 7.37 -10.65 -21.00
N VAL A 54 7.82 -9.41 -21.20
CA VAL A 54 8.41 -8.95 -22.47
C VAL A 54 9.87 -8.60 -22.25
N PHE A 55 10.73 -9.18 -23.08
CA PHE A 55 12.15 -8.80 -23.14
C PHE A 55 12.35 -7.80 -24.28
N ILE A 56 13.00 -6.67 -23.99
CA ILE A 56 13.40 -5.68 -24.99
C ILE A 56 14.92 -5.70 -25.08
N GLY A 57 15.44 -6.09 -26.25
CA GLY A 57 16.87 -6.10 -26.53
C GLY A 57 17.39 -4.76 -27.05
N ASP A 58 18.71 -4.57 -26.97
CA ASP A 58 19.40 -3.30 -27.25
C ASP A 58 19.03 -2.70 -28.61
N ALA A 59 19.04 -3.49 -29.68
CA ALA A 59 18.70 -3.01 -31.03
C ALA A 59 17.28 -2.44 -31.15
N ALA A 60 16.33 -2.92 -30.34
CA ALA A 60 14.97 -2.40 -30.31
C ALA A 60 14.87 -1.15 -29.41
N ALA A 61 15.64 -1.08 -28.33
CA ALA A 61 15.70 0.09 -27.44
C ALA A 61 16.38 1.29 -28.13
N GLU A 62 17.47 1.05 -28.86
CA GLU A 62 18.22 2.07 -29.61
C GLU A 62 17.46 2.63 -30.81
N ALA A 63 16.48 1.88 -31.34
CA ALA A 63 15.63 2.33 -32.44
C ALA A 63 14.53 3.33 -32.00
N VAL A 64 14.34 3.52 -30.70
CA VAL A 64 13.38 4.51 -30.16
C VAL A 64 14.06 5.87 -30.10
N GLY A 65 13.45 6.90 -30.71
CA GLY A 65 14.06 8.24 -30.86
C GLY A 65 14.35 9.00 -29.55
N ASP A 66 13.85 8.50 -28.42
CA ASP A 66 14.17 8.96 -27.07
C ASP A 66 14.59 7.75 -26.22
N ALA A 67 15.82 7.30 -26.47
CA ALA A 67 16.41 6.14 -25.83
C ALA A 67 16.58 6.32 -24.31
N GLU A 68 16.76 7.56 -23.82
CA GLU A 68 16.92 7.87 -22.40
C GLU A 68 15.58 7.66 -21.64
N THR A 69 14.46 8.15 -22.18
CA THR A 69 13.12 7.89 -21.64
C THR A 69 12.71 6.41 -21.75
N ALA A 70 13.11 5.73 -22.82
CA ALA A 70 12.85 4.30 -22.98
C ALA A 70 13.63 3.45 -21.97
N LEU A 71 14.86 3.85 -21.63
CA LEU A 71 15.78 3.14 -20.73
C LEU A 71 15.51 3.42 -19.25
N GLU A 72 15.13 4.65 -18.87
CA GLU A 72 14.71 4.97 -17.50
C GLU A 72 13.41 4.24 -17.10
N LYS A 73 12.52 3.95 -18.07
CA LYS A 73 11.33 3.11 -17.84
C LYS A 73 11.60 1.60 -17.97
N ALA A 74 12.58 1.20 -18.75
CA ALA A 74 12.98 -0.19 -18.95
C ALA A 74 14.39 -0.41 -18.41
N THR A 75 14.49 -0.63 -17.09
CA THR A 75 15.73 -0.84 -16.32
C THR A 75 16.85 -1.48 -17.17
N ALA A 76 17.84 -0.65 -17.46
CA ALA A 76 18.69 -0.70 -18.64
C ALA A 76 19.31 -2.07 -19.00
N SER A 77 19.30 -2.37 -20.31
CA SER A 77 19.98 -3.43 -21.06
C SER A 77 19.53 -4.90 -20.89
N ARG A 78 18.82 -5.31 -19.82
CA ARG A 78 18.36 -6.72 -19.63
C ARG A 78 17.03 -6.89 -18.87
N GLY A 79 16.12 -5.93 -18.97
CA GLY A 79 14.86 -5.96 -18.21
C GLY A 79 13.79 -6.85 -18.83
N LEU A 80 13.31 -7.86 -18.09
CA LEU A 80 12.02 -8.50 -18.37
C LEU A 80 10.91 -7.60 -17.81
N LEU A 81 10.10 -6.99 -18.67
CA LEU A 81 8.96 -6.17 -18.27
C LEU A 81 7.77 -7.07 -17.93
N ALA A 82 7.24 -6.94 -16.71
CA ALA A 82 5.97 -7.55 -16.32
C ALA A 82 4.81 -6.89 -17.09
N VAL A 83 3.97 -7.69 -17.73
CA VAL A 83 2.77 -7.20 -18.43
C VAL A 83 1.52 -7.67 -17.70
N GLN A 84 0.80 -6.71 -17.11
CA GLN A 84 -0.50 -6.96 -16.49
C GLN A 84 -1.63 -6.62 -17.45
N TYR A 85 -2.17 -7.63 -18.12
CA TYR A 85 -3.18 -7.46 -19.18
C TYR A 85 -4.53 -6.95 -18.66
N ASN A 86 -4.81 -7.09 -17.37
CA ASN A 86 -6.01 -6.58 -16.71
C ASN A 86 -5.67 -6.01 -15.33
N GLU A 87 -4.87 -4.94 -15.31
CA GLU A 87 -4.52 -4.21 -14.09
C GLU A 87 -5.74 -3.78 -13.25
N PRO A 88 -6.83 -3.24 -13.82
CA PRO A 88 -7.98 -2.81 -13.01
C PRO A 88 -8.62 -3.94 -12.21
N ASP A 89 -8.64 -5.16 -12.74
CA ASP A 89 -9.13 -6.35 -12.05
C ASP A 89 -8.12 -6.85 -11.02
N LEU A 90 -6.83 -6.89 -11.37
CA LEU A 90 -5.75 -7.26 -10.45
C LEU A 90 -5.75 -6.36 -9.20
N TYR A 91 -6.01 -5.06 -9.38
CA TYR A 91 -6.09 -4.07 -8.30
C TYR A 91 -7.49 -3.91 -7.72
N ARG A 92 -8.46 -4.72 -8.17
CA ARG A 92 -9.84 -4.79 -7.65
C ARG A 92 -10.68 -3.53 -7.82
N TYR A 93 -10.25 -2.56 -8.63
CA TYR A 93 -11.03 -1.35 -8.92
C TYR A 93 -12.41 -1.69 -9.51
N THR A 94 -12.50 -2.76 -10.30
CA THR A 94 -13.76 -3.25 -10.87
C THR A 94 -14.74 -3.72 -9.80
N ASP A 95 -14.26 -4.37 -8.75
CA ASP A 95 -15.09 -4.89 -7.66
C ASP A 95 -15.53 -3.77 -6.71
N GLU A 96 -14.63 -2.84 -6.38
CA GLU A 96 -14.95 -1.65 -5.56
C GLU A 96 -16.04 -0.79 -6.22
N ASN A 97 -15.95 -0.60 -7.54
CA ASN A 97 -16.97 0.13 -8.29
C ASN A 97 -18.33 -0.60 -8.29
N GLN A 98 -18.33 -1.93 -8.36
CA GLN A 98 -19.57 -2.72 -8.30
C GLN A 98 -20.22 -2.64 -6.92
N ASP A 99 -19.43 -2.74 -5.84
CA ASP A 99 -19.91 -2.57 -4.47
C ASP A 99 -20.56 -1.19 -4.30
N MET A 100 -19.88 -0.13 -4.75
CA MET A 100 -20.39 1.24 -4.70
C MET A 100 -21.72 1.38 -5.47
N VAL A 101 -21.81 0.86 -6.69
CA VAL A 101 -23.05 0.90 -7.49
C VAL A 101 -24.18 0.16 -6.77
N GLN A 102 -23.90 -1.00 -6.18
CA GLN A 102 -24.90 -1.81 -5.49
C GLN A 102 -25.38 -1.15 -4.19
N ALA A 103 -24.45 -0.57 -3.43
CA ALA A 103 -24.72 0.20 -2.22
C ALA A 103 -25.69 1.36 -2.53
N PHE A 104 -25.39 2.16 -3.55
CA PHE A 104 -26.27 3.26 -3.97
C PHE A 104 -27.65 2.79 -4.41
N ARG A 105 -27.73 1.67 -5.15
CA ARG A 105 -29.02 1.14 -5.63
C ARG A 105 -29.93 0.64 -4.51
N THR A 106 -29.34 0.15 -3.42
CA THR A 106 -30.08 -0.41 -2.29
C THR A 106 -30.23 0.55 -1.12
N GLY A 107 -29.61 1.72 -1.18
CA GLY A 107 -29.63 2.71 -0.11
C GLY A 107 -28.85 2.26 1.13
N ASN A 108 -27.86 1.38 0.96
CA ASN A 108 -26.99 0.88 2.02
C ASN A 108 -25.60 1.50 1.93
N ASP A 109 -24.83 1.39 3.00
CA ASP A 109 -23.39 1.72 2.96
C ASP A 109 -22.63 0.67 2.14
N GLY A 110 -21.59 1.12 1.44
CA GLY A 110 -20.61 0.21 0.83
C GLY A 110 -19.73 -0.45 1.89
N MET A 111 -19.00 -1.49 1.47
CA MET A 111 -18.10 -2.24 2.36
C MET A 111 -17.03 -1.33 2.99
N LEU A 112 -16.47 -0.42 2.19
CA LEU A 112 -15.47 0.56 2.63
C LEU A 112 -16.14 1.92 2.90
N SER A 113 -16.89 1.99 4.00
CA SER A 113 -17.61 3.21 4.40
C SER A 113 -16.67 4.35 4.85
N TRP A 114 -17.21 5.54 5.04
CA TRP A 114 -16.48 6.67 5.62
C TRP A 114 -15.90 6.37 7.01
N HIS A 115 -16.61 5.57 7.81
CA HIS A 115 -16.12 5.12 9.11
C HIS A 115 -14.87 4.23 8.95
N TYR A 116 -14.87 3.33 7.97
CA TYR A 116 -13.70 2.53 7.66
C TYR A 116 -12.52 3.40 7.22
N GLY A 117 -12.76 4.38 6.33
CA GLY A 117 -11.74 5.34 5.90
C GLY A 117 -11.15 6.16 7.05
N LEU A 118 -11.97 6.53 8.03
CA LEU A 118 -11.51 7.19 9.26
C LEU A 118 -10.58 6.29 10.07
N GLU A 119 -10.90 5.00 10.25
CA GLU A 119 -10.04 4.06 10.98
C GLU A 119 -8.69 3.87 10.27
N ILE A 120 -8.67 3.74 8.94
CA ILE A 120 -7.42 3.69 8.16
C ILE A 120 -6.61 4.97 8.34
N THR A 121 -7.27 6.14 8.26
CA THR A 121 -6.61 7.44 8.45
C THR A 121 -5.98 7.54 9.85
N LYS A 122 -6.68 7.09 10.90
CA LYS A 122 -6.12 7.03 12.26
C LYS A 122 -4.85 6.19 12.30
N LEU A 123 -4.85 4.99 11.71
CA LEU A 123 -3.66 4.13 11.66
C LEU A 123 -2.47 4.84 10.99
N VAL A 124 -2.69 5.53 9.87
CA VAL A 124 -1.65 6.29 9.16
C VAL A 124 -1.12 7.43 10.02
N MET A 125 -2.00 8.24 10.60
CA MET A 125 -1.60 9.38 11.44
C MET A 125 -0.86 8.92 12.70
N THR A 126 -1.30 7.82 13.31
CA THR A 126 -0.61 7.21 14.45
C THR A 126 0.75 6.64 14.07
N ALA A 127 0.93 6.11 12.86
CA ALA A 127 2.24 5.66 12.39
C ALA A 127 3.24 6.82 12.32
N TYR A 128 2.81 8.00 11.84
CA TYR A 128 3.63 9.22 11.92
C TYR A 128 3.93 9.60 13.37
N MET A 129 2.91 9.66 14.23
CA MET A 129 3.07 10.01 15.65
C MET A 129 4.04 9.06 16.37
N ALA A 130 3.94 7.76 16.10
CA ALA A 130 4.80 6.73 16.66
C ALA A 130 6.26 6.91 16.20
N ALA A 131 6.47 7.20 14.90
CA ALA A 131 7.79 7.44 14.34
C ALA A 131 8.43 8.70 14.94
N GLU A 132 7.69 9.81 15.01
CA GLU A 132 8.16 11.09 15.57
C GLU A 132 8.50 10.97 17.06
N ARG A 133 7.70 10.22 17.83
CA ARG A 133 7.92 9.99 19.27
C ARG A 133 8.87 8.85 19.58
N ARG A 134 9.25 8.06 18.57
CA ARG A 134 10.06 6.83 18.71
C ARG A 134 9.51 5.86 19.75
N GLN A 135 8.18 5.70 19.79
CA GLN A 135 7.51 4.82 20.75
C GLN A 135 6.30 4.14 20.13
N THR A 136 5.93 2.98 20.68
CA THR A 136 4.66 2.33 20.37
C THR A 136 3.52 3.17 20.95
N ILE A 137 2.48 3.41 20.14
CA ILE A 137 1.28 4.16 20.54
C ILE A 137 0.15 3.17 20.79
N ASP A 138 -0.49 3.27 21.97
CA ASP A 138 -1.68 2.50 22.31
C ASP A 138 -2.93 3.23 21.79
N LEU A 139 -3.53 2.70 20.73
CA LEU A 139 -4.75 3.24 20.15
C LEU A 139 -5.99 3.03 21.02
N THR A 140 -5.92 2.20 22.06
CA THR A 140 -7.04 2.01 23.00
C THR A 140 -7.09 3.07 24.09
N ASP A 141 -6.02 3.88 24.24
CA ASP A 141 -5.97 4.99 25.19
C ASP A 141 -6.86 6.16 24.72
N PRO A 142 -7.88 6.56 25.49
CA PRO A 142 -8.73 7.71 25.16
C PRO A 142 -7.95 9.02 24.99
N ALA A 143 -6.84 9.21 25.70
CA ALA A 143 -6.02 10.41 25.58
C ALA A 143 -5.34 10.48 24.20
N VAL A 144 -4.83 9.35 23.71
CA VAL A 144 -4.26 9.23 22.35
C VAL A 144 -5.34 9.50 21.29
N GLN A 145 -6.53 8.92 21.46
CA GLN A 145 -7.65 9.15 20.54
C GLN A 145 -8.06 10.63 20.48
N GLN A 146 -8.05 11.32 21.63
CA GLN A 146 -8.36 12.74 21.68
C GLN A 146 -7.28 13.60 21.01
N GLU A 147 -6.01 13.26 21.24
CA GLU A 147 -4.89 13.96 20.62
C GLU A 147 -4.91 13.81 19.08
N LEU A 148 -5.19 12.61 18.57
CA LEU A 148 -5.24 12.32 17.14
C LEU A 148 -6.25 13.20 16.36
N GLN A 149 -7.30 13.71 17.00
CA GLN A 149 -8.30 14.57 16.35
C GLN A 149 -7.70 15.88 15.82
N THR A 150 -6.60 16.34 16.40
CA THR A 150 -5.95 17.62 16.05
C THR A 150 -4.49 17.46 15.66
N TYR A 151 -3.98 16.22 15.67
CA TYR A 151 -2.61 15.91 15.37
C TYR A 151 -2.29 16.17 13.89
N VAL A 152 -1.18 16.88 13.65
CA VAL A 152 -0.64 17.14 12.31
C VAL A 152 0.81 16.66 12.29
N PRO A 153 1.16 15.64 11.48
CA PRO A 153 2.54 15.16 11.35
C PRO A 153 3.54 16.26 10.98
N LEU A 154 4.78 16.16 11.47
CA LEU A 154 5.86 17.10 11.14
C LEU A 154 6.10 17.18 9.63
N ILE A 155 6.00 16.07 8.92
CA ILE A 155 6.15 16.07 7.46
C ILE A 155 5.10 16.94 6.77
N GLN A 156 3.84 16.92 7.25
CA GLN A 156 2.77 17.77 6.72
C GLN A 156 3.00 19.26 7.04
N GLN A 157 3.77 19.55 8.10
CA GLN A 157 4.18 20.91 8.47
C GLN A 157 5.44 21.39 7.71
N GLY A 158 6.01 20.57 6.82
CA GLY A 158 7.30 20.88 6.16
C GLY A 158 8.52 20.69 7.06
N ARG A 159 8.36 20.04 8.21
CA ARG A 159 9.37 19.82 9.27
C ARG A 159 9.85 18.38 9.35
N GLY A 160 9.60 17.58 8.30
CA GLY A 160 9.95 16.15 8.28
C GLY A 160 11.43 15.87 8.52
N ALA A 161 12.32 16.78 8.10
CA ALA A 161 13.77 16.64 8.30
C ALA A 161 14.21 16.61 9.77
N GLU A 162 13.36 17.01 10.72
CA GLU A 162 13.68 16.97 12.15
C GLU A 162 13.70 15.54 12.72
N VAL A 163 13.11 14.58 12.01
CA VAL A 163 12.93 13.20 12.46
C VAL A 163 13.50 12.15 11.49
N LEU A 164 14.08 12.59 10.36
CA LEU A 164 14.77 11.74 9.38
C LEU A 164 16.20 11.40 9.79
#